data_AF-A0A0Q5Z6V5-F1
#
_entry.id   AF-A0A0Q5Z6V5-F1
#
_cell.length_a   1.000
_cell.length_b   1.000
_cell.length_c   1.000
_cell.angle_alpha   90.00
_cell.angle_beta   90.00
_cell.angle_gamma   90.00
#
_symmetry.space_group_name_H-M   'P 1'
#
loop_
_entity.id
_entity.type
_entity.pdbx_description
1 polymer ?
#
loop_
_entity_poly.entity_id
_entity_poly.type
_entity_poly.pdbx_seq_one_letter_code
_entity_poly.pdbx_strand_id
1 'polypeptide(L)' 'MGHQHFAQSHKVAKRGKRTPIGDRVQFLTMMHPDVIADIKQVAIDEHRAAWDVMEQAAREFLKRRQRARPITTWDG' A
#
# COMPACT_ATOMS: atom_id res chain seq x y z
N MET A 1 -0.75 -45.80 -12.31
CA MET A 1 -1.09 -44.93 -11.17
C MET A 1 -1.33 -43.53 -11.73
N GLY A 2 -2.58 -43.06 -11.73
CA GLY A 2 -2.95 -41.80 -12.40
C GLY A 2 -2.76 -40.59 -11.50
N HIS A 3 -2.00 -39.61 -11.95
CA HIS A 3 -1.89 -38.31 -11.30
C HIS A 3 -3.16 -37.50 -11.59
N GLN A 4 -3.97 -37.27 -10.56
CA GLN A 4 -5.09 -36.33 -10.62
C GLN A 4 -4.53 -34.91 -10.45
N HIS A 5 -4.61 -34.11 -11.50
CA HIS A 5 -4.39 -32.67 -11.43
C HIS A 5 -5.60 -32.03 -10.74
N PHE A 6 -5.42 -31.56 -9.51
CA PHE A 6 -6.39 -30.68 -8.86
C PHE A 6 -6.31 -29.31 -9.53
N ALA A 7 -7.27 -29.01 -10.42
CA ALA A 7 -7.49 -27.66 -10.90
C ALA A 7 -7.92 -26.79 -9.71
N GLN A 8 -6.98 -26.00 -9.18
CA GLN A 8 -7.27 -25.03 -8.13
C GLN A 8 -8.12 -23.91 -8.76
N SER A 9 -9.43 -24.02 -8.58
CA SER A 9 -10.41 -23.05 -9.07
C SER A 9 -10.13 -21.69 -8.43
N HIS A 10 -9.55 -20.77 -9.21
CA HIS A 10 -9.42 -19.37 -8.83
C HIS A 10 -10.82 -18.77 -8.81
N LYS A 11 -11.42 -18.71 -7.61
CA LYS A 11 -12.67 -17.97 -7.38
C LYS A 11 -12.45 -16.55 -7.89
N VAL A 12 -13.15 -16.18 -8.95
CA VAL A 12 -13.15 -14.84 -9.52
C VAL A 12 -13.56 -13.88 -8.40
N ALA A 13 -12.62 -13.10 -7.89
CA ALA A 13 -12.90 -12.07 -6.90
C ALA A 13 -13.99 -11.16 -7.49
N LYS A 14 -15.12 -11.04 -6.77
CA LYS A 14 -16.21 -10.14 -7.16
C LYS A 14 -15.59 -8.79 -7.52
N ARG A 15 -15.93 -8.25 -8.70
CA ARG A 15 -15.42 -6.98 -9.23
C ARG A 15 -15.82 -5.85 -8.28
N GLY A 16 -15.04 -5.66 -7.21
CA GLY A 16 -15.15 -4.52 -6.32
C GLY A 16 -15.06 -3.24 -7.15
N LYS A 17 -15.74 -2.18 -6.72
CA LYS A 17 -15.62 -0.86 -7.34
C LYS A 17 -14.13 -0.53 -7.39
N ARG A 18 -13.56 -0.41 -8.60
CA ARG A 18 -12.15 0.01 -8.76
C ARG A 18 -12.01 1.37 -8.10
N THR A 19 -11.18 1.46 -7.07
CA THR A 19 -10.82 2.76 -6.48
C THR A 19 -10.15 3.61 -7.57
N PRO A 20 -10.66 4.81 -7.86
CA PRO A 20 -10.02 5.70 -8.82
C PRO A 20 -8.59 6.02 -8.37
N ILE A 21 -7.62 5.82 -9.27
CA ILE A 21 -6.20 6.07 -8.97
C ILE A 21 -5.77 7.52 -9.26
N GLY A 22 -6.53 8.27 -10.07
CA GLY A 22 -6.19 9.65 -10.45
C GLY A 22 -4.81 9.76 -11.11
N ASP A 23 -4.08 10.84 -10.82
CA ASP A 23 -2.75 11.16 -11.39
C ASP A 23 -1.59 10.41 -10.72
N ARG A 24 -1.87 9.33 -9.97
CA ARG A 24 -0.86 8.61 -9.21
C ARG A 24 0.02 7.76 -10.12
N VAL A 25 1.31 7.74 -9.81
CA VAL A 25 2.31 6.87 -10.45
C VAL A 25 2.69 5.72 -9.53
N GLN A 26 3.18 4.61 -10.10
CA GLN A 26 3.71 3.49 -9.33
C GLN A 26 5.15 3.79 -8.89
N PHE A 27 5.47 3.47 -7.63
CA PHE A 27 6.80 3.55 -7.06
C PHE A 27 7.20 2.16 -6.54
N LEU A 28 8.31 1.62 -7.05
CA LEU A 28 8.82 0.32 -6.62
C LEU A 28 9.60 0.46 -5.31
N THR A 29 9.23 -0.34 -4.31
CA THR A 29 9.89 -0.38 -3.00
C THR A 29 10.02 -1.82 -2.49
N MET A 30 10.88 -2.02 -1.49
CA MET A 30 11.10 -3.30 -0.80
C MET A 30 10.57 -3.22 0.63
N MET A 31 9.97 -4.31 1.11
CA MET A 31 9.41 -4.41 2.45
C MET A 31 9.36 -5.88 2.89
N HIS A 32 9.39 -6.15 4.19
CA HIS A 32 9.22 -7.50 4.74
C HIS A 32 7.83 -8.06 4.37
N PRO A 33 7.71 -9.36 4.02
CA PRO A 33 6.43 -9.95 3.61
C PRO A 33 5.33 -9.81 4.67
N ASP A 34 5.67 -9.95 5.95
CA ASP A 34 4.67 -9.81 7.03
C ASP A 34 4.11 -8.38 7.10
N VAL A 35 4.94 -7.36 6.91
CA VAL A 35 4.48 -5.97 6.89
C VAL A 35 3.57 -5.73 5.67
N ILE A 36 3.88 -6.34 4.53
CA ILE A 36 2.99 -6.30 3.35
C ILE A 36 1.65 -6.97 3.66
N ALA A 37 1.64 -8.09 4.39
CA ALA A 37 0.42 -8.78 4.80
C ALA A 37 -0.43 -7.90 5.72
N ASP A 38 0.19 -7.26 6.70
CA ASP A 38 -0.49 -6.35 7.64
C ASP A 38 -1.10 -5.15 6.93
N ILE A 39 -0.37 -4.51 6.01
CA ILE A 39 -0.91 -3.38 5.21
C ILE A 39 -2.12 -3.83 4.38
N LYS A 40 -2.07 -5.03 3.80
CA LYS A 40 -3.20 -5.58 3.03
C LYS A 40 -4.39 -5.86 3.94
N GLN A 41 -4.16 -6.38 5.14
CA GLN A 41 -5.23 -6.64 6.10
C GLN A 41 -5.93 -5.34 6.52
N VAL A 42 -5.16 -4.30 6.87
CA VAL A 42 -5.71 -2.97 7.18
C VAL A 42 -6.54 -2.41 6.02
N ALA A 43 -6.05 -2.53 4.78
CA ALA A 43 -6.79 -2.07 3.61
C ALA A 43 -8.12 -2.81 3.42
N ILE A 44 -8.17 -4.11 3.71
CA ILE A 44 -9.40 -4.92 3.68
C ILE A 44 -10.37 -4.43 4.76
N ASP A 45 -9.88 -4.28 5.99
CA ASP A 45 -10.68 -3.90 7.16
C ASP A 45 -11.27 -2.49 7.01
N GLU A 46 -10.52 -1.55 6.42
CA GLU A 46 -10.97 -0.17 6.17
C GLU A 46 -11.75 0.00 4.86
N HIS A 47 -11.94 -1.06 4.07
CA HIS A 47 -12.52 -0.99 2.72
C HIS A 47 -11.84 0.04 1.79
N ARG A 48 -10.51 0.14 1.89
CA ARG A 48 -9.66 1.06 1.12
C ARG A 48 -8.64 0.31 0.28
N ALA A 49 -7.99 1.01 -0.64
CA ALA A 49 -6.88 0.44 -1.40
C ALA A 49 -5.58 0.48 -0.57
N ALA A 50 -4.74 -0.55 -0.66
CA ALA A 50 -3.47 -0.59 0.07
C ALA A 50 -2.53 0.59 -0.24
N TRP A 51 -2.59 1.12 -1.48
CA TRP A 51 -1.83 2.31 -1.83
C TRP A 51 -2.27 3.55 -1.04
N ASP A 52 -3.54 3.64 -0.65
CA ASP A 52 -4.11 4.79 0.07
C ASP A 52 -3.67 4.77 1.54
N VAL A 53 -3.65 3.58 2.14
CA VAL A 53 -3.05 3.33 3.48
C VAL A 53 -1.57 3.73 3.48
N MET A 54 -0.82 3.30 2.47
CA MET A 54 0.60 3.63 2.32
C MET A 54 0.84 5.12 2.06
N GLU A 55 0.01 5.76 1.24
CA GLU A 55 0.09 7.20 0.96
C GLU A 55 -0.15 8.01 2.24
N GLN A 56 -1.15 7.63 3.06
CA GLN A 56 -1.41 8.25 4.35
C GLN A 56 -0.20 8.12 5.29
N ALA A 57 0.34 6.90 5.45
CA ALA A 57 1.50 6.66 6.30
C ALA A 57 2.73 7.47 5.85
N ALA A 58 2.99 7.53 4.54
CA ALA A 58 4.08 8.33 3.96
C ALA A 58 3.89 9.83 4.23
N ARG A 59 2.67 10.36 4.06
CA ARG A 59 2.35 11.78 4.34
C ARG A 59 2.59 12.12 5.80
N GLU A 60 2.17 11.26 6.72
CA GLU A 60 2.41 11.46 8.15
C GLU A 60 3.89 11.47 8.50
N PHE A 61 4.65 10.51 7.98
CA PHE A 61 6.10 10.45 8.18
C PHE A 61 6.80 11.72 7.67
N LEU A 62 6.47 12.16 6.45
CA LEU A 62 7.05 13.36 5.86
C LEU A 62 6.69 14.63 6.64
N LYS A 63 5.45 14.75 7.12
CA LYS A 63 5.01 15.87 7.97
C LYS A 63 5.81 15.94 9.27
N ARG A 64 6.05 14.79 9.92
CA ARG A 64 6.88 14.69 11.12
C ARG A 64 8.33 15.11 10.82
N ARG A 65 8.88 14.66 9.69
CA ARG A 65 10.25 15.00 9.27
C ARG A 65 10.43 16.47 8.91
N GLN A 66 9.45 17.11 8.27
CA GLN A 66 9.50 18.54 7.97
C GLN A 66 9.52 19.38 9.25
N ARG A 67 8.71 19.03 10.24
CA ARG A 67 8.71 19.68 11.56
C ARG A 67 10.04 19.52 12.31
N ALA A 68 10.73 18.41 12.06
CA ALA A 68 12.01 18.10 12.70
C ALA A 68 13.22 18.70 11.98
N ARG A 69 13.07 19.27 10.78
CA ARG A 69 14.13 20.10 10.18
C ARG A 69 14.05 21.48 10.83
N PRO A 70 14.99 21.88 11.71
CA PRO A 70 15.09 23.28 12.08
C PRO A 70 15.27 24.08 10.78
N ILE A 71 14.52 25.17 10.66
CA ILE A 71 14.79 26.16 9.64
C ILE A 71 16.17 26.72 9.98
N THR A 72 17.23 26.16 9.39
CA THR A 72 18.49 26.88 9.28
C THR A 72 18.24 27.93 8.22
N THR A 73 17.71 29.08 8.61
CA THR A 73 17.89 30.27 7.79
C THR A 73 19.40 30.52 7.82
N TRP A 74 20.04 30.29 6.67
CA TRP A 74 21.31 30.94 6.41
C TRP A 74 20.95 32.35 6.00
N ASP A 75 21.14 33.26 6.94
CA ASP A 75 21.00 34.70 6.73
C ASP A 75 22.30 35.14 6.05
N GLY A 76 22.29 35.09 4.71
CA GLY A 76 23.31 35.75 3.90
C GLY A 76 23.17 37.26 3.96
#